data_AF-A0A7K2PWJ5-F1
#
_entry.id   AF-A0A7K2PWJ5-F1
#
_cell.length_a   1.000
_cell.length_b   1.000
_cell.length_c   1.000
_cell.angle_alpha   90.00
_cell.angle_beta   90.00
_cell.angle_gamma   90.00
#
_symmetry.space_group_name_H-M   'P 1'
#
loop_
_entity.id
_entity.type
_entity.pdbx_description
1 polymer ?
#
loop_
_entity_poly.entity_id
_entity_poly.type
_entity_poly.pdbx_seq_one_letter_code
_entity_poly.pdbx_strand_id
1 'polypeptide(L)'
;MLHRVEHVMGFPVSLRVDDDTVPESAADTVFAWLREVDARFSPFKADSEVSRYDRGELSAVSADLAEILDLCEYYRKATGGAFDVRLPGRRLDPCAVVKGWSVQRAAELLKAAGATRFVLNAGGDVVVSGGPWRVGVRHPEH
;
A
#
# COMPACT_ATOMS: atom_id res chain seq x y z
N MET A 1 22.00 2.79 -10.62
CA MET A 1 21.11 3.46 -9.65
C MET A 1 19.80 3.80 -10.34
N LEU A 2 18.70 3.26 -9.82
CA LEU A 2 17.35 3.47 -10.33
C LEU A 2 16.61 4.45 -9.40
N HIS A 3 15.99 5.48 -9.96
CA HIS A 3 15.16 6.44 -9.21
C HIS A 3 13.93 6.80 -10.03
N ARG A 4 12.75 6.69 -9.44
CA ARG A 4 11.48 6.97 -10.10
C ARG A 4 10.47 7.57 -9.13
N VAL A 5 9.68 8.51 -9.63
CA VAL A 5 8.56 9.11 -8.91
C VAL A 5 7.33 9.10 -9.82
N GLU A 6 6.22 8.61 -9.31
CA GLU A 6 4.94 8.63 -10.01
C GLU A 6 3.80 9.03 -9.08
N HIS A 7 2.68 9.50 -9.63
CA HIS A 7 1.45 9.70 -8.88
C HIS A 7 0.59 8.45 -8.97
N VAL A 8 0.35 7.79 -7.83
CA VAL A 8 -0.47 6.58 -7.71
C VAL A 8 -1.29 6.68 -6.41
N MET A 9 -2.50 6.12 -6.35
CA MET A 9 -3.37 6.19 -5.16
C MET A 9 -3.69 7.63 -4.67
N GLY A 10 -3.56 8.63 -5.54
CA GLY A 10 -3.83 10.04 -5.22
C GLY A 10 -2.68 10.80 -4.55
N PHE A 11 -1.47 10.24 -4.48
CA PHE A 11 -0.30 10.89 -3.88
C PHE A 11 1.01 10.51 -4.60
N PRO A 12 2.10 11.27 -4.41
CA PRO A 12 3.39 10.91 -4.98
C PRO A 12 3.97 9.67 -4.28
N VAL A 13 4.45 8.73 -5.08
CA VAL A 13 5.20 7.55 -4.67
C VAL A 13 6.61 7.65 -5.25
N SER A 14 7.63 7.58 -4.40
CA SER A 14 9.03 7.59 -4.81
C SER A 14 9.72 6.26 -4.52
N LEU A 15 10.47 5.78 -5.50
CA LEU A 15 11.28 4.59 -5.44
C LEU A 15 12.73 4.94 -5.78
N ARG A 16 13.65 4.54 -4.92
CA ARG A 16 15.09 4.55 -5.20
C ARG A 16 15.68 3.18 -4.91
N VAL A 17 16.46 2.66 -5.85
CA VAL A 17 17.22 1.41 -5.73
C VAL A 17 18.68 1.69 -6.03
N ASP A 18 19.55 1.37 -5.07
CA ASP A 18 21.00 1.56 -5.10
C ASP A 18 21.72 0.21 -5.38
N ASP A 19 21.12 -0.60 -6.26
CA ASP A 19 21.70 -1.83 -6.82
C ASP A 19 21.68 -1.73 -8.35
N ASP A 20 22.85 -1.76 -8.99
CA ASP A 20 22.97 -1.63 -10.44
C ASP A 20 22.53 -2.88 -11.22
N THR A 21 22.36 -4.01 -10.51
CA THR A 21 21.90 -5.28 -11.08
C THR A 21 20.38 -5.37 -11.20
N VAL A 22 19.64 -4.47 -10.55
CA VAL A 22 18.17 -4.48 -10.58
C VAL A 22 17.69 -3.79 -11.86
N PRO A 23 16.89 -4.48 -12.70
CA PRO A 23 16.42 -3.90 -13.96
C PRO A 23 15.36 -2.81 -13.72
N GLU A 24 15.24 -1.87 -14.65
CA GLU A 24 14.20 -0.82 -14.57
C GLU A 24 12.78 -1.40 -14.55
N SER A 25 12.57 -2.58 -15.14
CA SER A 25 11.29 -3.30 -15.12
C SER A 25 10.82 -3.69 -13.72
N ALA A 26 11.72 -3.70 -12.72
CA ALA A 26 11.33 -3.86 -11.32
C ALA A 26 10.51 -2.65 -10.83
N ALA A 27 10.86 -1.42 -11.25
CA ALA A 27 10.04 -0.25 -10.97
C ALA A 27 8.69 -0.36 -11.70
N ASP A 28 8.67 -0.75 -12.98
CA ASP A 28 7.41 -0.94 -13.71
C ASP A 28 6.47 -1.89 -12.98
N THR A 29 6.99 -3.00 -12.46
CA THR A 29 6.26 -4.01 -11.69
C THR A 29 5.70 -3.44 -10.38
N VAL A 30 6.49 -2.67 -9.64
CA VAL A 30 6.06 -1.98 -8.42
C VAL A 30 4.93 -0.98 -8.70
N PHE A 31 5.08 -0.12 -9.70
CA PHE A 31 4.06 0.88 -10.01
C PHE A 31 2.82 0.26 -10.64
N ALA A 32 2.94 -0.82 -11.42
CA ALA A 32 1.80 -1.60 -11.89
C ALA A 32 1.01 -2.20 -10.72
N TRP A 33 1.71 -2.81 -9.75
CA TRP A 33 1.09 -3.34 -8.54
C TRP A 33 0.32 -2.27 -7.76
N LEU A 34 0.93 -1.10 -7.52
CA LEU A 34 0.26 -0.03 -6.77
C LEU A 34 -0.99 0.50 -7.49
N ARG A 35 -0.99 0.54 -8.83
CA ARG A 35 -2.18 0.91 -9.61
C ARG A 35 -3.26 -0.17 -9.53
N GLU A 36 -2.89 -1.44 -9.51
CA GLU A 36 -3.83 -2.55 -9.33
C GLU A 36 -4.50 -2.51 -7.94
N VAL A 37 -3.71 -2.27 -6.90
CA VAL A 37 -4.22 -2.04 -5.53
C VAL A 37 -5.20 -0.86 -5.51
N ASP A 38 -4.86 0.25 -6.16
CA ASP A 38 -5.73 1.42 -6.25
C ASP A 38 -7.03 1.14 -7.02
N ALA A 39 -6.98 0.32 -8.06
CA ALA A 39 -8.17 -0.10 -8.80
C ALA A 39 -9.08 -1.00 -7.96
N ARG A 40 -8.50 -1.98 -7.24
CA ARG A 40 -9.25 -3.00 -6.50
C ARG A 40 -9.74 -2.54 -5.14
N PHE A 41 -8.95 -1.76 -4.41
CA PHE A 41 -9.19 -1.53 -2.98
C PHE A 41 -9.53 -0.08 -2.61
N SER A 42 -9.65 0.81 -3.60
CA SER A 42 -10.05 2.19 -3.34
C SER A 42 -11.55 2.29 -3.03
N PRO A 43 -11.96 2.81 -1.85
CA PRO A 43 -13.38 3.04 -1.54
C PRO A 43 -13.99 4.21 -2.33
N PHE A 44 -13.16 4.94 -3.09
CA PHE A 44 -13.57 6.09 -3.91
C PHE A 44 -13.92 5.70 -5.35
N LYS A 45 -13.58 4.48 -5.79
CA LYS A 45 -13.91 3.98 -7.14
C LYS A 45 -15.10 3.03 -7.06
N ALA A 46 -16.19 3.37 -7.73
CA ALA A 46 -17.45 2.63 -7.61
C ALA A 46 -17.36 1.15 -8.05
N ASP A 47 -16.45 0.86 -8.98
CA ASP A 47 -16.18 -0.45 -9.56
C ASP A 47 -15.13 -1.26 -8.77
N SER A 48 -14.50 -0.68 -7.74
CA SER A 48 -13.51 -1.38 -6.92
C SER A 48 -14.13 -2.57 -6.19
N GLU A 49 -13.30 -3.56 -5.90
CA GLU A 49 -13.68 -4.74 -5.13
C GLU A 49 -14.22 -4.35 -3.75
N VAL A 50 -13.58 -3.37 -3.08
CA VAL A 50 -14.02 -2.83 -1.79
C VAL A 50 -15.41 -2.21 -1.89
N SER A 51 -15.65 -1.34 -2.88
CA SER A 51 -16.93 -0.66 -3.03
C SER A 51 -18.06 -1.61 -3.43
N ARG A 52 -17.77 -2.63 -4.25
CA ARG A 52 -18.75 -3.67 -4.61
C ARG A 52 -19.05 -4.60 -3.44
N TYR A 53 -18.04 -4.97 -2.66
CA TYR A 53 -18.21 -5.74 -1.42
C TYR A 53 -19.07 -4.97 -0.40
N ASP A 54 -18.80 -3.68 -0.19
CA ASP A 54 -19.56 -2.82 0.72
C ASP A 54 -21.06 -2.73 0.34
N ARG A 55 -21.37 -2.80 -0.97
CA ARG A 55 -22.75 -2.81 -1.48
C ARG A 55 -23.39 -4.20 -1.51
N GLY A 56 -22.67 -5.27 -1.13
CA GLY A 56 -23.18 -6.64 -1.16
C GLY A 56 -23.30 -7.24 -2.57
N GLU A 57 -22.56 -6.71 -3.55
CA GLU A 57 -22.61 -7.14 -4.96
C GLU A 57 -21.70 -8.35 -5.25
N LEU A 58 -20.90 -8.77 -4.28
CA LEU A 58 -19.94 -9.86 -4.41
C LEU A 58 -20.34 -11.05 -3.52
N SER A 59 -20.34 -12.25 -4.10
CA SER A 59 -20.54 -13.50 -3.36
C SER A 59 -19.29 -13.97 -2.61
N ALA A 60 -18.11 -13.52 -3.04
CA ALA A 60 -16.83 -13.76 -2.41
C ALA A 60 -15.87 -12.60 -2.70
N VAL A 61 -14.88 -12.42 -1.82
CA VAL A 61 -13.77 -11.48 -2.02
C VAL A 61 -12.51 -12.26 -2.42
N SER A 62 -11.58 -11.56 -3.06
CA SER A 62 -10.23 -12.06 -3.35
C SER A 62 -9.47 -12.40 -2.07
N ALA A 63 -8.44 -13.23 -2.20
CA ALA A 63 -7.54 -13.56 -1.09
C ALA A 63 -6.88 -12.30 -0.49
N ASP A 64 -6.49 -11.34 -1.34
CA ASP A 64 -5.90 -10.08 -0.89
C ASP A 64 -6.88 -9.25 -0.06
N LEU A 65 -8.14 -9.09 -0.52
CA LEU A 65 -9.13 -8.33 0.24
C LEU A 65 -9.53 -9.06 1.52
N ALA A 66 -9.60 -10.40 1.51
CA ALA A 66 -9.80 -11.19 2.72
C ALA A 66 -8.67 -10.92 3.75
N GLU A 67 -7.40 -10.98 3.32
CA GLU A 67 -6.25 -10.69 4.17
C GLU A 67 -6.29 -9.25 4.73
N ILE A 68 -6.64 -8.27 3.89
CA ILE A 68 -6.80 -6.87 4.32
C ILE A 68 -7.89 -6.75 5.38
N LEU A 69 -9.06 -7.39 5.18
CA LEU A 69 -10.17 -7.35 6.12
C LEU A 69 -9.82 -8.04 7.44
N ASP A 70 -9.09 -9.15 7.41
CA ASP A 70 -8.58 -9.84 8.59
C ASP A 70 -7.61 -8.95 9.38
N LEU A 71 -6.70 -8.24 8.70
CA LEU A 71 -5.82 -7.24 9.33
C LEU A 71 -6.63 -6.09 9.94
N CYS A 72 -7.67 -5.62 9.26
CA CYS A 72 -8.55 -4.58 9.79
C CYS A 72 -9.23 -5.05 11.09
N GLU A 73 -9.77 -6.27 11.11
CA GLU A 73 -10.42 -6.83 12.30
C GLU A 73 -9.42 -7.09 13.43
N TYR A 74 -8.20 -7.53 13.10
CA TYR A 74 -7.11 -7.65 14.06
C TYR A 74 -6.81 -6.31 14.74
N TYR A 75 -6.59 -5.24 13.97
CA TYR A 75 -6.29 -3.91 14.53
C TYR A 75 -7.48 -3.30 15.28
N ARG A 76 -8.71 -3.55 14.83
CA ARG A 76 -9.91 -3.13 15.57
C ARG A 76 -9.95 -3.74 16.97
N LYS A 77 -9.71 -5.05 17.08
CA LYS A 77 -9.63 -5.73 18.38
C LYS A 77 -8.46 -5.23 19.22
N ALA A 78 -7.27 -5.14 18.63
CA ALA A 78 -6.05 -4.76 19.33
C ALA A 78 -6.10 -3.33 19.89
N THR A 79 -6.86 -2.44 19.25
CA THR A 79 -7.02 -1.04 19.65
C THR A 79 -8.29 -0.78 20.46
N GLY A 80 -9.06 -1.80 20.82
CA GLY A 80 -10.34 -1.65 21.53
C GLY A 80 -11.38 -0.83 20.74
N GLY A 81 -11.30 -0.85 19.41
CA GLY A 81 -12.19 -0.09 18.52
C GLY A 81 -11.74 1.35 18.25
N ALA A 82 -10.57 1.79 18.72
CA ALA A 82 -10.04 3.11 18.34
C ALA A 82 -9.70 3.17 16.83
N PHE A 83 -9.33 2.02 16.24
CA PHE A 83 -9.32 1.79 14.81
C PHE A 83 -10.57 1.00 14.39
N ASP A 84 -11.35 1.51 13.43
CA ASP A 84 -12.47 0.77 12.84
C ASP A 84 -12.70 1.23 11.38
N VAL A 85 -12.79 0.28 10.46
CA VAL A 85 -13.04 0.52 9.02
C VAL A 85 -14.53 0.60 8.68
N ARG A 86 -15.42 0.34 9.65
CA ARG A 86 -16.88 0.38 9.53
C ARG A 86 -17.49 1.40 10.49
N LEU A 87 -17.11 2.66 10.32
CA LEU A 87 -17.67 3.75 11.11
C LEU A 87 -19.17 3.96 10.80
N PRO A 88 -20.02 4.24 11.82
CA PRO A 88 -21.45 4.48 11.62
C PRO A 88 -21.72 5.60 10.59
N GLY A 89 -22.62 5.33 9.64
CA GLY A 89 -22.99 6.28 8.59
C GLY A 89 -21.93 6.49 7.50
N ARG A 90 -20.84 5.71 7.48
CA ARG A 90 -19.80 5.74 6.46
C ARG A 90 -19.75 4.43 5.69
N ARG A 91 -19.22 4.50 4.47
CA ARG A 91 -18.86 3.30 3.69
C ARG A 91 -17.68 2.59 4.34
N LEU A 92 -17.52 1.30 4.03
CA LEU A 92 -16.29 0.56 4.34
C LEU A 92 -15.07 1.32 3.80
N ASP A 93 -14.13 1.65 4.69
CA ASP A 93 -12.89 2.34 4.34
C ASP A 93 -11.67 1.63 4.94
N PRO A 94 -11.03 0.72 4.18
CA PRO A 94 -9.84 0.01 4.63
C PRO A 94 -8.53 0.77 4.30
N CYS A 95 -8.59 2.03 3.87
CA CYS A 95 -7.41 2.76 3.33
C CYS A 95 -6.20 2.76 4.27
N ALA A 96 -6.43 2.86 5.58
CA ALA A 96 -5.36 2.87 6.58
C ALA A 96 -4.52 1.58 6.58
N VAL A 97 -5.14 0.42 6.31
CA VAL A 97 -4.44 -0.86 6.18
C VAL A 97 -3.93 -1.06 4.75
N VAL A 98 -4.74 -0.75 3.74
CA VAL A 98 -4.41 -0.95 2.32
C VAL A 98 -3.11 -0.25 1.93
N LYS A 99 -2.85 0.96 2.43
CA LYS A 99 -1.63 1.72 2.10
C LYS A 99 -0.37 1.02 2.60
N GLY A 100 -0.26 0.76 3.91
CA GLY A 100 0.91 0.08 4.47
C GLY A 100 1.08 -1.33 3.88
N TRP A 101 -0.02 -2.06 3.70
CA TRP A 101 -0.02 -3.40 3.09
C TRP A 101 0.50 -3.39 1.66
N SER A 102 0.04 -2.45 0.82
CA SER A 102 0.43 -2.40 -0.59
C SER A 102 1.91 -2.07 -0.78
N VAL A 103 2.45 -1.19 0.06
CA VAL A 103 3.86 -0.78 0.04
C VAL A 103 4.75 -1.92 0.52
N GLN A 104 4.33 -2.66 1.55
CA GLN A 104 5.06 -3.85 1.98
C GLN A 104 5.10 -4.91 0.87
N ARG A 105 3.97 -5.18 0.21
CA ARG A 105 3.92 -6.12 -0.93
C ARG A 105 4.78 -5.64 -2.10
N ALA A 106 4.77 -4.34 -2.41
CA ALA A 106 5.63 -3.75 -3.42
C ALA A 106 7.13 -3.93 -3.09
N ALA A 107 7.50 -3.80 -1.82
CA ALA A 107 8.87 -4.04 -1.37
C ALA A 107 9.29 -5.51 -1.52
N GLU A 108 8.38 -6.46 -1.31
CA GLU A 108 8.65 -7.88 -1.59
C GLU A 108 8.87 -8.14 -3.08
N LEU A 109 8.16 -7.45 -3.98
CA LEU A 109 8.42 -7.53 -5.43
C LEU A 109 9.83 -7.04 -5.79
N LEU A 110 10.31 -5.96 -5.15
CA LEU A 110 11.68 -5.47 -5.31
C LEU A 110 12.71 -6.49 -4.83
N LYS A 111 12.50 -7.09 -3.65
CA LYS A 111 13.38 -8.13 -3.12
C LYS A 111 13.41 -9.36 -4.02
N ALA A 112 12.25 -9.78 -4.56
CA ALA A 112 12.16 -10.86 -5.52
C ALA A 112 12.91 -10.55 -6.83
N ALA A 113 13.00 -9.28 -7.22
CA ALA A 113 13.81 -8.80 -8.34
C ALA A 113 15.30 -8.65 -8.01
N GLY A 114 15.74 -9.06 -6.81
CA GLY A 114 17.14 -9.02 -6.37
C GLY A 114 17.58 -7.70 -5.74
N ALA A 115 16.67 -6.77 -5.46
CA ALA A 115 17.01 -5.53 -4.78
C ALA A 115 17.33 -5.80 -3.30
N THR A 116 18.50 -5.32 -2.86
CA THR A 116 18.98 -5.42 -1.49
C THR A 116 19.07 -4.07 -0.81
N ARG A 117 19.27 -2.99 -1.59
CA ARG A 117 19.43 -1.60 -1.16
C ARG A 117 18.41 -0.70 -1.84
N PHE A 118 17.29 -0.44 -1.17
CA PHE A 118 16.24 0.44 -1.70
C PHE A 118 15.49 1.22 -0.62
N VAL A 119 14.81 2.28 -1.06
CA VAL A 119 13.76 2.98 -0.32
C VAL A 119 12.54 3.15 -1.22
N LEU A 120 11.38 2.76 -0.71
CA LEU A 120 10.07 2.99 -1.29
C LEU A 120 9.26 3.83 -0.31
N ASN A 121 8.80 5.01 -0.75
CA ASN A 121 7.96 5.91 0.03
C ASN A 121 6.67 6.21 -0.74
N ALA A 122 5.55 5.92 -0.10
CA ALA A 122 4.22 6.11 -0.67
C ALA A 122 3.36 6.92 0.31
N GLY A 123 3.32 8.24 0.14
CA GLY A 123 2.47 9.10 0.97
C GLY A 123 2.78 9.07 2.48
N GLY A 124 3.99 8.66 2.88
CA GLY A 124 4.39 8.51 4.29
C GLY A 124 4.51 7.05 4.76
N ASP A 125 3.96 6.09 4.03
CA ASP A 125 4.24 4.67 4.23
C ASP A 125 5.60 4.35 3.59
N VAL A 126 6.61 4.07 4.42
CA VAL A 126 8.00 3.91 3.98
C VAL A 126 8.52 2.51 4.29
N VAL A 127 9.05 1.84 3.27
CA VAL A 127 9.80 0.59 3.41
C VAL A 127 11.23 0.79 2.90
N VAL A 128 12.21 0.35 3.69
CA VAL A 128 13.63 0.44 3.35
C VAL A 128 14.28 -0.94 3.46
N SER A 129 15.30 -1.18 2.64
CA SER A 129 16.18 -2.34 2.71
C SER A 129 17.63 -1.91 2.47
N GLY A 130 18.60 -2.50 3.16
CA GLY A 130 20.00 -2.08 3.10
C GLY A 130 20.25 -0.71 3.74
N GLY A 131 21.44 -0.13 3.57
CA GLY A 131 21.70 1.20 4.16
C GLY A 131 23.15 1.65 4.21
N PRO A 132 23.40 2.86 4.77
CA PRO A 132 22.50 3.60 5.66
C PRO A 132 21.42 4.45 4.94
N TRP A 133 20.14 4.26 5.29
CA TRP A 133 19.03 5.14 4.90
C TRP A 133 18.63 6.06 6.07
N ARG A 134 18.13 7.26 5.77
CA ARG A 134 17.57 8.19 6.75
C ARG A 134 16.09 8.40 6.45
N VAL A 135 15.22 7.92 7.32
CA VAL A 135 13.77 8.13 7.24
C VAL A 135 13.40 9.27 8.19
N GLY A 136 12.94 10.40 7.62
CA GLY A 136 12.55 11.56 8.41
C GLY A 136 11.13 11.42 8.96
N VAL A 137 10.92 11.89 10.19
CA VAL A 137 9.59 12.04 10.80
C VAL A 137 9.29 13.54 10.89
N ARG A 138 8.21 13.98 10.25
CA ARG A 138 7.83 15.40 10.25
C ARG A 138 7.26 15.78 11.63
N HIS A 139 7.63 16.95 12.12
CA HIS A 139 6.98 17.53 13.30
C HIS A 139 5.53 17.90 12.92
N PRO A 140 4.51 17.58 13.71
CA PRO A 140 3.10 17.81 13.32
C PRO A 140 2.77 19.26 12.99
N GLU A 141 3.56 20.21 13.50
CA GLU A 141 3.38 21.66 13.35
C GLU A 141 4.39 22.32 12.39
N HIS A 142 5.34 21.57 11.82
CA HIS A 142 6.39 22.10 10.93
C HIS A 142 6.66 21.19 9.72
#